data_AF-A0A7W2JS28-F1
#
_entry.id   AF-A0A7W2JS28-F1
#
_cell.length_a   1.000
_cell.length_b   1.000
_cell.length_c   1.000
_cell.angle_alpha   90.00
_cell.angle_beta   90.00
_cell.angle_gamma   90.00
#
_symmetry.space_group_name_H-M   'P 1'
#
loop_
_entity.id
_entity.type
_entity.pdbx_description
1 polymer ?
#
loop_
_entity_poly.entity_id
_entity_poly.type
_entity_poly.pdbx_seq_one_letter_code
_entity_poly.pdbx_strand_id
1 'polypeptide(L)'
;MDVRERGMTLLEVLLAVTVLTLGLFASAALQLRGLQAVEGARREGQALQLAQGMLERVRAAEAIETGEEAAWQLRLTQVLGGAAQGRMNLAGGVLVLDVDWPGMGEGRQSLSVQGRVLP
;
A
#
# COMPACT_ATOMS: atom_id res chain seq x y z
N MET A 1 10.47 -53.25 -31.49
CA MET A 1 11.26 -52.55 -30.47
C MET A 1 10.38 -52.44 -29.25
N ASP A 2 10.50 -53.36 -28.30
CA ASP A 2 9.65 -53.37 -27.10
C ASP A 2 10.15 -52.36 -26.09
N VAL A 3 9.33 -51.34 -25.82
CA VAL A 3 9.56 -50.42 -24.71
C VAL A 3 9.15 -51.15 -23.44
N ARG A 4 10.12 -51.47 -22.57
CA ARG A 4 9.86 -52.06 -21.25
C ARG A 4 9.18 -51.03 -20.35
N GLU A 5 7.93 -51.26 -19.99
CA GLU A 5 7.28 -50.50 -18.92
C GLU A 5 7.88 -50.88 -17.56
N ARG A 6 8.32 -49.88 -16.81
CA ARG A 6 8.74 -50.02 -15.41
C ARG A 6 7.65 -49.40 -14.55
N GLY A 7 7.09 -50.16 -13.61
CA GLY A 7 6.13 -49.63 -12.64
C GLY A 7 6.79 -48.64 -11.69
N MET A 8 6.04 -47.67 -11.17
CA MET A 8 6.52 -46.73 -10.15
C MET A 8 6.62 -47.40 -8.78
N THR A 9 7.66 -47.03 -8.04
CA THR A 9 7.87 -47.43 -6.66
C THR A 9 7.12 -46.52 -5.68
N LEU A 10 6.81 -47.03 -4.48
CA LEU A 10 6.22 -46.22 -3.40
C LEU A 10 7.12 -45.05 -2.98
N LEU A 11 8.44 -45.24 -3.03
CA LEU A 11 9.40 -44.19 -2.71
C LEU A 11 9.37 -43.05 -3.73
N GLU A 12 9.21 -43.35 -5.02
CA GLU A 12 9.06 -42.32 -6.06
C GLU A 12 7.80 -41.48 -5.83
N VAL A 13 6.68 -42.12 -5.51
CA VAL A 13 5.41 -41.42 -5.22
C VAL A 13 5.54 -40.58 -3.95
N LEU A 14 6.13 -41.13 -2.88
CA LEU A 14 6.32 -40.40 -1.63
C LEU A 14 7.23 -39.18 -1.82
N LEU A 15 8.29 -39.33 -2.60
CA LEU A 15 9.21 -38.23 -2.90
C LEU A 15 8.54 -37.18 -3.79
N ALA A 16 7.75 -37.59 -4.79
CA ALA A 16 6.98 -36.68 -5.64
C ALA A 16 5.97 -35.86 -4.81
N VAL A 17 5.20 -36.49 -3.93
CA VAL A 17 4.26 -35.80 -3.04
C VAL A 17 5.00 -34.88 -2.07
N THR A 18 6.14 -35.30 -1.53
CA THR A 18 6.96 -34.48 -0.63
C THR A 18 7.46 -33.21 -1.31
N VAL A 19 8.02 -33.32 -2.51
CA VAL A 19 8.49 -32.15 -3.27
C VAL A 19 7.32 -31.25 -3.68
N LEU A 20 6.20 -31.84 -4.10
CA LEU A 20 4.99 -31.11 -4.48
C LEU A 20 4.43 -30.28 -3.33
N THR A 21 4.30 -30.86 -2.13
CA THR A 21 3.77 -30.16 -0.96
C THR A 21 4.69 -29.00 -0.58
N LEU A 22 6.01 -29.22 -0.52
CA LEU A 22 6.99 -28.16 -0.26
C LEU A 22 6.88 -27.01 -1.27
N GLY A 23 6.73 -27.33 -2.56
CA GLY A 23 6.53 -26.33 -3.62
C GLY A 23 5.24 -25.53 -3.44
N LEU A 24 4.14 -26.19 -3.09
CA LEU A 24 2.86 -25.53 -2.83
C LEU A 24 2.93 -24.61 -1.61
N PHE A 25 3.57 -25.04 -0.52
CA PHE A 25 3.80 -24.20 0.66
C PHE A 25 4.66 -22.98 0.36
N ALA A 26 5.75 -23.17 -0.41
CA ALA A 26 6.59 -22.06 -0.85
C ALA A 26 5.81 -21.06 -1.71
N SER A 27 5.00 -21.55 -2.66
CA SER A 27 4.12 -20.71 -3.49
C SER A 27 3.09 -19.95 -2.64
N ALA A 28 2.44 -20.61 -1.69
CA ALA A 28 1.46 -19.96 -0.81
C ALA A 28 2.11 -18.84 0.03
N ALA A 29 3.32 -19.07 0.54
CA ALA A 29 4.06 -18.04 1.26
C ALA A 29 4.40 -16.83 0.37
N LEU A 30 4.78 -17.06 -0.89
CA LEU A 30 5.00 -15.99 -1.87
C LEU A 30 3.71 -15.26 -2.21
N GLN A 31 2.59 -15.97 -2.38
CA GLN A 31 1.28 -15.39 -2.64
C GLN A 31 0.85 -14.44 -1.51
N LEU A 32 1.01 -14.86 -0.25
CA LEU A 32 0.71 -14.01 0.91
C LEU A 32 1.57 -12.74 0.94
N ARG A 33 2.87 -12.86 0.67
CA ARG A 33 3.77 -11.70 0.58
C ARG A 33 3.39 -10.77 -0.58
N GLY A 34 2.99 -11.34 -1.72
CA GLY A 34 2.50 -10.59 -2.87
C GLY A 34 1.23 -9.80 -2.53
N LEU A 35 0.28 -10.42 -1.84
CA LEU A 35 -0.94 -9.73 -1.38
C LEU A 35 -0.61 -8.58 -0.42
N GLN A 36 0.29 -8.78 0.54
CA GLN A 36 0.73 -7.72 1.46
C GLN A 36 1.39 -6.56 0.70
N ALA A 37 2.24 -6.84 -0.28
CA ALA A 37 2.88 -5.81 -1.09
C ALA A 37 1.89 -5.01 -1.94
N VAL A 38 0.93 -5.69 -2.59
CA VAL A 38 -0.11 -5.03 -3.40
C VAL A 38 -1.01 -4.17 -2.53
N GLU A 39 -1.43 -4.67 -1.37
CA GLU A 39 -2.30 -3.89 -0.48
C GLU A 39 -1.56 -2.70 0.15
N GLY A 40 -0.26 -2.85 0.46
CA GLY A 40 0.60 -1.74 0.86
C GLY A 40 0.68 -0.65 -0.21
N ALA A 41 0.99 -1.03 -1.45
CA ALA A 41 1.05 -0.10 -2.58
C ALA A 41 -0.30 0.56 -2.88
N ARG A 42 -1.41 -0.19 -2.74
CA ARG A 42 -2.77 0.35 -2.88
C ARG A 42 -3.05 1.45 -1.86
N ARG A 43 -2.73 1.23 -0.58
CA ARG A 43 -2.91 2.23 0.49
C ARG A 43 -2.05 3.47 0.28
N GLU A 44 -0.79 3.27 -0.10
CA GLU A 44 0.11 4.38 -0.44
C GLU A 44 -0.44 5.20 -1.61
N GLY A 45 -0.92 4.55 -2.67
CA GLY A 45 -1.57 5.21 -3.79
C GLY A 45 -2.82 5.99 -3.40
N GLN A 46 -3.65 5.45 -2.49
CA GLN A 46 -4.81 6.16 -1.94
C GLN A 46 -4.41 7.39 -1.13
N ALA A 47 -3.37 7.29 -0.29
CA ALA A 47 -2.83 8.42 0.46
C ALA A 47 -2.28 9.51 -0.47
N LEU A 48 -1.53 9.13 -1.50
CA LEU A 48 -1.01 10.03 -2.51
C LEU A 48 -2.13 10.73 -3.27
N GLN A 49 -3.15 10.01 -3.70
CA GLN A 49 -4.30 10.59 -4.39
C GLN A 49 -5.04 11.62 -3.51
N LEU A 50 -5.20 11.35 -2.21
CA LEU A 50 -5.82 12.28 -1.28
C LEU A 50 -4.96 13.53 -1.02
N ALA A 51 -3.64 13.37 -0.91
CA ALA A 51 -2.70 14.48 -0.74
C ALA A 51 -2.62 15.34 -2.01
N GLN A 52 -2.48 14.72 -3.19
CA GLN A 52 -2.48 15.42 -4.47
C GLN A 52 -3.79 16.17 -4.71
N GLY A 53 -4.93 15.54 -4.43
CA GLY A 53 -6.23 16.21 -4.54
C GLY A 53 -6.38 17.40 -3.60
N MET A 54 -5.75 17.37 -2.42
CA MET A 54 -5.71 18.53 -1.51
C MET A 54 -4.80 19.63 -2.04
N LEU A 55 -3.60 19.28 -2.54
CA LEU A 55 -2.68 20.21 -3.15
C LEU A 55 -3.31 20.95 -4.35
N GLU A 56 -3.95 20.21 -5.25
CA GLU A 56 -4.63 20.77 -6.41
C GLU A 56 -5.77 21.70 -6.02
N ARG A 57 -6.51 21.36 -4.96
CA ARG A 57 -7.58 22.20 -4.46
C ARG A 57 -7.07 23.52 -3.88
N VAL A 58 -6.04 23.49 -3.03
CA VAL A 58 -5.42 24.71 -2.49
C VAL A 58 -4.80 25.55 -3.60
N ARG A 59 -4.23 24.92 -4.64
CA ARG A 59 -3.76 25.62 -5.85
C ARG A 59 -4.89 26.35 -6.56
N ALA A 60 -6.05 25.70 -6.70
CA ALA A 60 -7.19 26.28 -7.38
C ALA A 60 -7.88 27.38 -6.56
N ALA A 61 -7.89 27.25 -5.23
CA ALA A 61 -8.47 28.23 -4.32
C ALA A 61 -7.51 29.38 -3.96
N GLU A 62 -6.20 29.23 -4.24
CA GLU A 62 -5.10 30.12 -3.83
C GLU A 62 -5.00 30.37 -2.31
N ALA A 63 -5.79 29.66 -1.51
CA ALA A 63 -5.86 29.77 -0.06
C ALA A 63 -6.29 28.42 0.55
N ILE A 64 -5.99 28.25 1.84
CA ILE A 64 -6.54 27.15 2.65
C ILE A 64 -7.77 27.70 3.36
N GLU A 65 -8.92 27.08 3.13
CA GLU A 65 -10.17 27.52 3.75
C GLU A 65 -10.29 27.06 5.20
N THR A 66 -10.96 27.84 6.03
CA THR A 66 -11.21 27.50 7.44
C THR A 66 -12.00 26.18 7.53
N GLY A 67 -11.45 25.19 8.24
CA GLY A 67 -12.09 23.87 8.41
C GLY A 67 -11.74 22.85 7.32
N GLU A 68 -10.98 23.25 6.30
CA GLU A 68 -10.58 22.36 5.22
C GLU A 68 -9.66 21.23 5.70
N GLU A 69 -8.77 21.53 6.65
CA GLU A 69 -7.94 20.53 7.33
C GLU A 69 -8.78 19.46 8.03
N ALA A 70 -9.83 19.86 8.74
CA ALA A 70 -10.72 18.93 9.41
C ALA A 70 -11.47 18.04 8.41
N ALA A 71 -11.96 18.62 7.31
CA ALA A 71 -12.63 17.87 6.25
C ALA A 71 -11.67 16.92 5.52
N TRP A 72 -10.40 17.30 5.35
CA TRP A 72 -9.36 16.42 4.81
C TRP A 72 -9.01 15.28 5.76
N GLN A 73 -8.85 15.57 7.06
CA GLN A 73 -8.61 14.58 8.11
C GLN A 73 -9.73 13.53 8.20
N LEU A 74 -10.99 13.94 8.05
CA LEU A 74 -12.11 13.00 7.97
C LEU A 74 -11.98 12.07 6.76
N ARG A 75 -11.60 12.58 5.59
CA ARG A 75 -11.39 11.74 4.40
C ARG A 75 -10.21 10.77 4.57
N LEU A 76 -9.12 11.23 5.17
CA LEU A 76 -7.98 10.38 5.49
C LEU A 76 -8.39 9.23 6.42
N THR A 77 -9.16 9.50 7.46
CA THR A 77 -9.60 8.45 8.39
C THR A 77 -10.61 7.47 7.77
N GLN A 78 -11.43 7.93 6.84
CA GLN A 78 -12.35 7.06 6.09
C GLN A 78 -11.61 6.12 5.11
N VAL A 79 -10.53 6.58 4.48
CA VAL A 79 -9.82 5.82 3.43
C VAL A 79 -8.66 5.00 4.00
N LEU A 80 -7.86 5.59 4.90
CA LEU A 80 -6.63 5.00 5.45
C LEU A 80 -6.83 4.43 6.87
N GLY A 81 -8.01 4.63 7.47
CA GLY A 81 -8.39 4.11 8.78
C GLY A 81 -8.32 5.14 9.91
N GLY A 82 -8.98 4.84 11.04
CA GLY A 82 -9.23 5.79 12.12
C GLY A 82 -7.99 6.40 12.81
N ALA A 83 -6.81 5.79 12.63
CA ALA A 83 -5.54 6.29 13.16
C ALA A 83 -4.70 7.07 12.13
N ALA A 84 -5.24 7.31 10.94
CA ALA A 84 -4.61 8.16 9.93
C ALA A 84 -4.63 9.63 10.37
N GLN A 85 -3.56 10.36 10.10
CA GLN A 85 -3.39 11.75 10.45
C GLN A 85 -2.79 12.51 9.27
N GLY A 86 -3.44 13.59 8.88
CA GLY A 86 -2.95 14.56 7.90
C GLY A 86 -2.52 15.83 8.61
N ARG A 87 -1.37 16.38 8.22
CA ARG A 87 -0.90 17.70 8.62
C ARG A 87 -0.63 18.53 7.38
N MET A 88 -1.03 19.79 7.43
CA MET A 88 -0.81 20.74 6.33
C MET A 88 0.03 21.91 6.83
N ASN A 89 1.07 22.26 6.09
CA ASN A 89 1.91 23.40 6.42
C ASN A 89 2.13 24.25 5.16
N LEU A 90 1.86 25.55 5.25
CA LEU A 90 2.09 26.51 4.18
C LEU A 90 3.25 27.42 4.57
N ALA A 91 4.37 27.30 3.87
CA ALA A 91 5.55 28.14 4.11
C ALA A 91 6.11 28.65 2.78
N GLY A 92 6.22 29.98 2.64
CA GLY A 92 6.82 30.60 1.44
C GLY A 92 6.12 30.25 0.12
N GLY A 93 4.79 30.06 0.13
CA GLY A 93 4.02 29.68 -1.05
C GLY A 93 4.14 28.21 -1.46
N VAL A 94 4.78 27.38 -0.62
CA VAL A 94 4.83 25.92 -0.77
C VAL A 94 3.93 25.28 0.28
N LEU A 95 3.03 24.41 -0.17
CA LEU A 95 2.22 23.56 0.68
C LEU A 95 2.93 22.23 0.88
N VAL A 96 3.14 21.86 2.13
CA VAL A 96 3.64 20.56 2.58
C VAL A 96 2.49 19.81 3.23
N LEU A 97 2.20 18.62 2.72
CA LEU A 97 1.15 17.72 3.19
C LEU A 97 1.83 16.47 3.72
N ASP A 98 1.78 16.27 5.03
CA ASP A 98 2.28 15.05 5.67
C ASP A 98 1.10 14.17 6.04
N VAL A 99 1.09 12.94 5.54
CA VAL A 99 0.06 11.94 5.81
C VAL A 99 0.72 10.77 6.52
N ASP A 100 0.26 10.46 7.73
CA ASP A 100 0.75 9.38 8.59
C ASP A 100 -0.38 8.37 8.82
N TRP A 101 -0.18 7.07 8.57
CA TRP A 101 -1.18 6.03 8.80
C TRP A 101 -0.58 4.73 9.34
N PRO A 102 -1.37 3.87 9.99
CA PRO A 102 -0.89 2.56 10.44
C PRO A 102 -0.58 1.65 9.25
N GLY A 103 0.65 1.13 9.21
CA GLY A 103 1.02 0.07 8.26
C GLY A 103 0.37 -1.27 8.61
N MET A 104 0.61 -2.28 7.77
CA MET A 104 0.15 -3.65 8.04
C MET A 104 0.94 -4.38 9.14
N GLY A 105 2.05 -3.81 9.61
CA GLY A 105 2.87 -4.33 10.72
C GLY A 105 3.01 -3.30 11.85
N GLU A 106 4.04 -3.42 12.69
CA GLU A 106 4.31 -2.47 13.78
C GLU A 106 4.75 -1.07 13.29
N GLY A 107 5.07 -0.91 12.00
CA GLY A 107 5.50 0.36 11.42
C GLY A 107 4.36 1.30 11.06
N ARG A 108 4.48 2.59 11.45
CA ARG A 108 3.69 3.67 10.84
C ARG A 108 4.28 4.00 9.47
N GLN A 109 3.41 4.22 8.48
CA GLN A 109 3.81 4.70 7.16
C GLN A 109 3.53 6.19 7.09
N SER A 110 4.45 6.92 6.45
CA SER A 110 4.32 8.35 6.23
C SER A 110 4.56 8.69 4.76
N LEU A 111 3.82 9.67 4.27
CA LEU A 111 3.97 10.24 2.94
C LEU A 111 4.00 11.76 3.08
N SER A 112 5.04 12.39 2.54
CA SER A 112 5.13 13.84 2.45
C SER A 112 4.98 14.26 0.99
N VAL A 113 3.97 15.07 0.69
CA VAL A 113 3.76 15.67 -0.64
C VAL A 113 3.99 17.16 -0.53
N GLN A 114 4.84 17.69 -1.40
CA GLN A 114 5.17 19.11 -1.43
C GLN A 114 4.81 19.70 -2.78
N GLY A 115 4.26 20.91 -2.77
CA GLY A 115 3.95 21.61 -4.01
C GLY A 115 3.80 23.11 -3.83
N ARG A 116 4.33 23.87 -4.79
CA ARG A 116 4.06 25.31 -4.89
C ARG A 116 2.58 25.55 -5.14
N VAL A 117 1.99 26.48 -4.40
CA VAL A 117 0.56 26.84 -4.43
C VAL A 117 0.31 28.31 -4.78
N LEU A 118 1.33 29.18 -4.66
CA LEU A 118 1.26 30.58 -5.07
C LEU A 118 2.31 30.88 -6.16
N PRO A 119 2.01 31.74 -7.15
CA PRO A 119 2.98 32.17 -8.16
C PRO A 119 4.18 32.92 -7.57
#